data_AF-A0A947JET6-F1
#
_entry.id   AF-A0A947JET6-F1
#
_cell.length_a   1.000
_cell.length_b   1.000
_cell.length_c   1.000
_cell.angle_alpha   90.00
_cell.angle_beta   90.00
_cell.angle_gamma   90.00
#
_symmetry.space_group_name_H-M   'P 1'
#
loop_
_entity.id
_entity.type
_entity.pdbx_description
1 polymer ?
#
loop_
_entity_poly.entity_id
_entity_poly.type
_entity_poly.pdbx_seq_one_letter_code
_entity_poly.pdbx_strand_id
1 'polypeptide(L)'
;MADEIRLSYSLHVVNGFFSLGPQSVSLQIDQAAIGRAGHAQSIGFAAAEIVDFGDIATNGYLVMRNLDDTNYVTWGPDNGVAGIQVMGKLKPGEVAIFRVAPTIVMYAQADTAAVLLDVYLLED
;
A
#
# COMPACT_ATOMS: atom_id res chain seq x y z
N MET A 1 -11.26 -3.62 -24.10
CA MET A 1 -11.09 -2.81 -22.89
C MET A 1 -12.34 -3.04 -22.10
N ALA A 2 -12.24 -3.95 -21.15
CA ALA A 2 -13.32 -4.34 -20.26
C ALA A 2 -12.83 -3.88 -18.89
N ASP A 3 -13.55 -3.02 -18.21
CA ASP A 3 -13.05 -2.37 -16.99
C ASP A 3 -13.05 -3.35 -15.80
N GLU A 4 -12.09 -4.27 -15.74
CA GLU A 4 -12.04 -5.33 -14.73
C GLU A 4 -11.77 -4.78 -13.33
N ILE A 5 -10.84 -3.83 -13.21
CA ILE A 5 -10.47 -3.23 -11.93
C ILE A 5 -11.33 -1.98 -11.70
N ARG A 6 -12.15 -2.05 -10.65
CA ARG A 6 -13.00 -0.94 -10.19
C ARG A 6 -12.49 -0.44 -8.84
N LEU A 7 -11.97 0.78 -8.82
CA LEU A 7 -11.51 1.45 -7.62
C LEU A 7 -12.46 2.59 -7.28
N SER A 8 -12.91 2.67 -6.04
CA SER A 8 -13.74 3.79 -5.57
C SER A 8 -13.27 4.22 -4.20
N TYR A 9 -12.98 5.51 -4.04
CA TYR A 9 -12.60 6.09 -2.76
C TYR A 9 -13.45 7.32 -2.46
N SER A 10 -13.71 7.53 -1.18
CA SER A 10 -14.43 8.69 -0.68
C SER A 10 -13.74 9.22 0.57
N LEU A 11 -13.46 10.52 0.60
CA LEU A 11 -12.87 11.22 1.73
C LEU A 11 -13.76 12.36 2.18
N HIS A 12 -14.08 12.38 3.47
CA HIS A 12 -14.91 13.42 4.09
C HIS A 12 -14.30 13.74 5.46
N VAL A 13 -14.19 15.03 5.78
CA VAL A 13 -13.60 15.47 7.04
C VAL A 13 -14.54 16.47 7.70
N VAL A 14 -14.85 16.24 8.97
CA VAL A 14 -15.49 17.22 9.86
C VAL A 14 -14.69 17.24 11.15
N ASN A 15 -14.11 18.38 11.47
CA ASN A 15 -13.35 18.58 12.70
C ASN A 15 -13.53 20.02 13.21
N GLY A 16 -14.43 20.20 14.19
CA GLY A 16 -14.80 21.52 14.70
C GLY A 16 -15.39 22.40 13.59
N PHE A 17 -14.76 23.54 13.32
CA PHE A 17 -15.16 24.46 12.25
C PHE A 17 -14.63 24.07 10.86
N PHE A 18 -13.66 23.15 10.78
CA PHE A 18 -13.15 22.67 9.50
C PHE A 18 -14.06 21.58 8.96
N SER A 19 -14.58 21.78 7.75
CA SER A 19 -15.28 20.74 7.01
C SER A 19 -14.78 20.69 5.57
N LEU A 20 -14.56 19.47 5.10
CA LEU A 20 -14.32 19.16 3.70
C LEU A 20 -15.42 18.21 3.27
N GLY A 21 -16.29 18.70 2.37
CA GLY A 21 -17.36 17.90 1.79
C GLY A 21 -16.83 16.65 1.07
N PRO A 22 -17.68 15.65 0.83
CA PRO A 22 -17.26 14.36 0.29
C PRO A 22 -16.50 14.52 -1.03
N GLN A 23 -15.24 14.07 -1.02
CA GLN A 23 -14.39 13.93 -2.18
C GLN A 23 -14.48 12.47 -2.63
N SER A 24 -15.29 12.18 -3.65
CA SER A 24 -15.48 10.81 -4.13
C SER A 24 -15.00 10.70 -5.57
N VAL A 25 -14.21 9.67 -5.85
CA VAL A 25 -13.75 9.34 -7.20
C VAL A 25 -13.95 7.86 -7.44
N SER A 26 -14.41 7.52 -8.64
CA SER A 26 -14.51 6.16 -9.12
C SER A 26 -13.66 6.03 -10.38
N LEU A 27 -12.82 5.01 -10.42
CA LEU A 27 -11.93 4.69 -11.51
C LEU A 27 -12.25 3.29 -12.02
N GLN A 28 -12.20 3.19 -13.34
CA GLN A 28 -12.32 1.97 -14.11
C GLN A 28 -11.01 1.82 -14.88
N ILE A 29 -10.38 0.66 -14.72
CA ILE A 29 -9.05 0.36 -15.20
C ILE A 29 -9.13 -1.02 -15.87
N ASP A 30 -8.64 -1.10 -17.10
CA ASP A 30 -8.41 -2.38 -17.78
C ASP A 30 -7.29 -3.13 -17.05
N GLN A 31 -7.41 -4.45 -16.94
CA GLN A 31 -6.31 -5.31 -16.51
C GLN A 31 -5.67 -5.93 -17.76
N ALA A 32 -4.60 -5.35 -18.30
CA ALA A 32 -4.04 -5.86 -19.56
C ALA A 32 -3.31 -7.21 -19.40
N ALA A 33 -2.69 -7.46 -18.23
CA ALA A 33 -2.14 -8.75 -17.83
C ALA A 33 -2.96 -9.42 -16.70
N ILE A 34 -3.27 -10.70 -16.85
CA ILE A 34 -4.08 -11.45 -15.87
C ILE A 34 -3.19 -11.95 -14.74
N GLY A 35 -3.27 -11.33 -13.57
CA GLY A 35 -2.54 -11.81 -12.41
C GLY A 35 -2.76 -10.99 -11.15
N ARG A 36 -2.47 -11.64 -10.02
CA ARG A 36 -2.29 -11.01 -8.72
C ARG A 36 -1.35 -11.84 -7.88
N ALA A 37 -0.66 -11.20 -6.96
CA ALA A 37 0.00 -11.88 -5.87
C ALA A 37 -0.05 -11.00 -4.62
N GLY A 38 0.04 -11.64 -3.46
CA GLY A 38 -0.17 -10.98 -2.19
C GLY A 38 -0.37 -11.96 -1.05
N HIS A 39 -0.03 -11.51 0.15
CA HIS A 39 -0.16 -12.22 1.40
C HIS A 39 -0.06 -11.24 2.57
N ALA A 40 -0.40 -11.70 3.76
CA ALA A 40 -0.10 -10.96 4.98
C ALA A 40 1.36 -11.22 5.36
N GLN A 41 2.16 -10.17 5.41
CA GLN A 41 3.56 -10.21 5.78
C GLN A 41 3.75 -9.59 7.17
N SER A 42 4.47 -10.28 8.05
CA SER A 42 4.89 -9.71 9.34
C SER A 42 6.10 -8.82 9.12
N ILE A 43 5.95 -7.52 9.31
CA ILE A 43 7.03 -6.52 9.16
C ILE A 43 7.66 -6.26 10.52
N GLY A 44 8.97 -6.50 10.62
CA GLY A 44 9.76 -6.23 11.82
C GLY A 44 10.00 -4.73 12.08
N PHE A 45 10.40 -4.43 13.33
CA PHE A 45 10.78 -3.06 13.75
C PHE A 45 12.30 -2.85 13.78
N ALA A 46 13.09 -3.92 13.85
CA ALA A 46 14.54 -3.86 14.05
C ALA A 46 15.29 -3.37 12.80
N ALA A 47 14.77 -3.64 11.61
CA ALA A 47 15.33 -3.21 10.34
C ALA A 47 14.21 -3.11 9.29
N ALA A 48 14.49 -2.41 8.20
CA ALA A 48 13.62 -2.39 7.03
C ALA A 48 13.64 -3.76 6.33
N GLU A 49 12.45 -4.21 5.92
CA GLU A 49 12.24 -5.48 5.25
C GLU A 49 11.63 -5.24 3.87
N ILE A 50 12.01 -6.07 2.90
CA ILE A 50 11.41 -6.03 1.56
C ILE A 50 9.94 -6.42 1.70
N VAL A 51 9.05 -5.61 1.15
CA VAL A 51 7.64 -5.98 0.99
C VAL A 51 7.56 -6.96 -0.17
N ASP A 52 7.18 -8.19 0.12
CA ASP A 52 7.12 -9.25 -0.88
C ASP A 52 5.77 -9.18 -1.63
N PHE A 53 5.87 -8.89 -2.92
CA PHE A 53 4.72 -8.85 -3.82
C PHE A 53 4.42 -10.20 -4.46
N GLY A 54 5.23 -11.24 -4.21
CA GLY A 54 5.19 -12.52 -4.88
C GLY A 54 5.62 -12.45 -6.35
N ASP A 55 5.35 -13.53 -7.09
CA ASP A 55 5.71 -13.63 -8.51
C ASP A 55 4.69 -12.88 -9.37
N ILE A 56 5.03 -11.63 -9.73
CA ILE A 56 4.29 -10.78 -10.65
C ILE A 56 5.17 -10.37 -11.83
N ALA A 57 4.65 -10.49 -13.04
CA ALA A 57 5.36 -10.09 -14.26
C ALA A 57 5.17 -8.60 -14.58
N THR A 58 4.00 -8.04 -14.29
CA THR A 58 3.69 -6.63 -14.59
C THR A 58 3.13 -5.89 -13.37
N ASN A 59 3.81 -4.83 -12.93
CA ASN A 59 3.37 -4.05 -11.77
C ASN A 59 2.20 -3.13 -12.15
N GLY A 60 1.04 -3.34 -11.52
CA GLY A 60 -0.12 -2.46 -11.63
C GLY A 60 -0.45 -1.75 -10.31
N TYR A 61 -1.63 -2.03 -9.76
CA TYR A 61 -2.12 -1.42 -8.51
C TYR A 61 -1.71 -2.22 -7.28
N LEU A 62 -1.07 -1.55 -6.33
CA LEU A 62 -0.74 -2.08 -5.02
C LEU A 62 -1.77 -1.62 -4.00
N VAL A 63 -2.18 -2.56 -3.16
CA VAL A 63 -2.93 -2.30 -1.95
C VAL A 63 -2.12 -2.79 -0.76
N MET A 64 -1.95 -1.91 0.22
CA MET A 64 -1.32 -2.21 1.50
C MET A 64 -2.25 -1.81 2.62
N ARG A 65 -2.46 -2.70 3.59
CA ARG A 65 -3.29 -2.44 4.77
C ARG A 65 -2.56 -2.87 6.03
N ASN A 66 -2.46 -1.94 6.98
CA ASN A 66 -2.00 -2.28 8.32
C ASN A 66 -3.13 -2.99 9.07
N LEU A 67 -2.91 -4.25 9.45
CA LEU A 67 -3.86 -5.06 10.22
C LEU A 67 -3.62 -4.98 11.74
N ASP A 68 -2.59 -4.26 12.18
CA ASP A 68 -2.33 -4.01 13.60
C ASP A 68 -3.25 -2.91 14.14
N ASP A 69 -3.56 -2.99 15.44
CA ASP A 69 -4.45 -2.05 16.15
C ASP A 69 -3.69 -0.92 16.87
N THR A 70 -2.36 -1.00 16.96
CA THR A 70 -1.53 -0.16 17.85
C THR A 70 -0.31 0.46 17.16
N ASN A 71 0.41 -0.33 16.39
CA ASN A 71 1.69 0.01 15.79
C ASN A 71 1.50 0.50 14.36
N TYR A 72 2.44 1.31 13.89
CA TYR A 72 2.42 1.81 12.53
C TYR A 72 3.58 1.25 11.72
N VAL A 73 3.39 1.25 10.40
CA VAL A 73 4.43 0.87 9.46
C VAL A 73 4.75 2.04 8.54
N THR A 74 6.04 2.31 8.34
CA THR A 74 6.52 3.23 7.30
C THR A 74 6.98 2.44 6.09
N TRP A 75 6.76 2.99 4.90
CA TRP A 75 7.10 2.32 3.66
C TRP A 75 7.69 3.30 2.63
N GLY A 76 8.46 2.75 1.69
CA GLY A 76 9.13 3.50 0.63
C GLY A 76 10.16 2.64 -0.11
N PRO A 77 10.79 3.16 -1.17
CA PRO A 77 11.87 2.47 -1.87
C PRO A 77 13.13 2.41 -1.00
N ASP A 78 14.04 1.52 -1.38
CA ASP A 78 15.39 1.47 -0.82
C ASP A 78 16.08 2.84 -0.98
N ASN A 79 16.75 3.29 0.08
CA ASN A 79 17.60 4.49 0.04
C ASN A 79 19.05 4.18 -0.36
N GLY A 80 19.38 2.91 -0.65
CA GLY A 80 20.70 2.44 -1.08
C GLY A 80 21.72 2.34 0.06
N VAL A 81 21.34 2.67 1.29
CA VAL A 81 22.20 2.65 2.49
C VAL A 81 21.41 2.06 3.66
N ALA A 82 20.87 0.85 3.45
CA ALA A 82 20.22 0.03 4.47
C ALA A 82 19.06 0.73 5.21
N GLY A 83 18.28 1.55 4.50
CA GLY A 83 17.11 2.20 5.07
C GLY A 83 16.04 2.48 4.02
N ILE A 84 14.94 3.02 4.51
CA ILE A 84 13.78 3.36 3.69
C ILE A 84 13.85 4.84 3.38
N GLN A 85 13.72 5.20 2.10
CA GLN A 85 13.33 6.55 1.74
C GLN A 85 11.84 6.69 2.04
N VAL A 86 11.49 7.07 3.27
CA VAL A 86 10.10 7.05 3.75
C VAL A 86 9.22 7.91 2.85
N MET A 87 8.29 7.26 2.15
CA MET A 87 7.28 7.89 1.29
C MET A 87 5.94 8.01 1.98
N GLY A 88 5.61 7.04 2.83
CA GLY A 88 4.32 6.98 3.51
C GLY A 88 4.38 6.26 4.85
N LYS A 89 3.29 6.42 5.58
CA LYS A 89 3.03 5.77 6.86
C LYS A 89 1.61 5.25 6.85
N LEU A 90 1.43 4.03 7.35
CA LEU A 90 0.14 3.42 7.60
C LEU A 90 -0.03 3.24 9.10
N LYS A 91 -0.91 4.05 9.69
CA LYS A 91 -1.34 3.86 11.07
C LYS A 91 -2.20 2.60 11.21
N PRO A 92 -2.48 2.15 12.44
CA PRO A 92 -3.41 1.07 12.69
C PRO A 92 -4.69 1.15 11.86
N GLY A 93 -5.01 0.07 11.15
CA GLY A 93 -6.20 -0.06 10.32
C GLY A 93 -6.23 0.77 9.03
N GLU A 94 -5.24 1.60 8.73
CA GLU A 94 -5.20 2.40 7.50
C GLU A 94 -4.86 1.56 6.26
N VAL A 95 -5.29 2.05 5.10
CA VAL A 95 -5.03 1.46 3.78
C VAL A 95 -4.35 2.48 2.86
N ALA A 96 -3.38 2.02 2.09
CA ALA A 96 -2.80 2.75 0.97
C ALA A 96 -3.11 2.01 -0.33
N ILE A 97 -3.55 2.75 -1.34
CA ILE A 97 -3.79 2.23 -2.68
C ILE A 97 -3.16 3.17 -3.69
N PHE A 98 -2.24 2.65 -4.50
CA PHE A 98 -1.56 3.43 -5.52
C PHE A 98 -0.99 2.53 -6.62
N ARG A 99 -0.69 3.14 -7.77
CA ARG A 99 -0.01 2.47 -8.86
C ARG A 99 1.49 2.45 -8.62
N VAL A 100 2.11 1.31 -8.85
CA VAL A 100 3.53 1.08 -8.57
C VAL A 100 4.31 1.18 -9.87
N ALA A 101 5.47 1.83 -9.82
CA ALA A 101 6.37 1.87 -10.98
C ALA A 101 6.92 0.46 -11.28
N PRO A 102 7.19 0.11 -12.54
CA PRO A 102 7.83 -1.15 -12.88
C PRO A 102 9.16 -1.32 -12.13
N THR A 103 9.49 -2.55 -11.74
CA THR A 103 10.79 -2.95 -11.14
C THR A 103 11.14 -2.34 -9.78
N ILE A 104 10.26 -1.54 -9.17
CA ILE A 104 10.56 -0.95 -7.86
C ILE A 104 10.50 -2.01 -6.76
N VAL A 105 11.52 -2.00 -5.89
CA VAL A 105 11.56 -2.80 -4.68
C VAL A 105 11.10 -1.90 -3.53
N MET A 106 10.03 -2.30 -2.86
CA MET A 106 9.49 -1.57 -1.72
C MET A 106 10.01 -2.18 -0.43
N TYR A 107 10.29 -1.32 0.53
CA TYR A 107 10.65 -1.70 1.89
C TYR A 107 9.63 -1.14 2.87
N ALA A 108 9.44 -1.87 3.96
CA ALA A 108 8.61 -1.48 5.08
C ALA A 108 9.34 -1.72 6.41
N GLN A 109 9.04 -0.88 7.41
CA GLN A 109 9.57 -1.02 8.76
C GLN A 109 8.51 -0.60 9.76
N ALA A 110 8.29 -1.44 10.77
CA ALA A 110 7.38 -1.16 11.87
C ALA A 110 8.06 -0.27 12.92
N ASP A 111 7.27 0.38 13.77
CA ASP A 111 7.79 1.36 14.73
C ASP A 111 8.32 0.76 16.02
N THR A 112 7.50 -0.02 16.75
CA THR A 112 7.87 -0.51 18.09
C THR A 112 7.72 -2.01 18.27
N ALA A 113 6.81 -2.65 17.52
CA ALA A 113 6.64 -4.10 17.48
C ALA A 113 6.33 -4.54 16.05
N ALA A 114 6.38 -5.85 15.80
CA ALA A 114 6.07 -6.38 14.47
C ALA A 114 4.62 -6.06 14.09
N VAL A 115 4.42 -5.60 12.86
CA VAL A 115 3.11 -5.23 12.30
C VAL A 115 2.74 -6.22 11.22
N LEU A 116 1.52 -6.73 11.26
CA LEU A 116 0.99 -7.54 10.16
C LEU A 116 0.49 -6.62 9.04
N LEU A 117 1.19 -6.63 7.90
CA LEU A 117 0.86 -5.86 6.71
C LEU A 117 0.20 -6.78 5.68
N ASP A 118 -1.07 -6.56 5.38
CA ASP A 118 -1.74 -7.22 4.25
C ASP A 118 -1.36 -6.50 2.96
N VAL A 119 -0.71 -7.20 2.04
CA VAL A 119 -0.24 -6.65 0.78
C VAL A 119 -0.71 -7.49 -0.39
N TYR A 120 -1.23 -6.84 -1.42
CA TYR A 120 -1.45 -7.48 -2.72
C TYR A 120 -1.26 -6.50 -3.87
N LEU A 121 -0.64 -6.99 -4.93
CA LEU A 121 -0.37 -6.29 -6.18
C LEU A 121 -1.18 -6.96 -7.29
N LEU A 122 -1.86 -6.15 -8.08
CA LEU A 122 -2.59 -6.56 -9.28
C LEU A 122 -1.72 -6.29 -10.51
N GLU A 123 -1.73 -7.22 -11.45
CA GLU A 123 -1.20 -6.96 -12.78
C GLU A 123 -2.13 -6.01 -13.53
N ASP A 124 -1.55 -5.13 -14.35
CA ASP A 124 -2.22 -4.33 -15.38
C ASP A 124 -1.26 -4.23 -16.57
#